data_AF-A0A7W0MR59-F1
#
_entry.id   AF-A0A7W0MR59-F1
#
_cell.length_a   1.000
_cell.length_b   1.000
_cell.length_c   1.000
_cell.angle_alpha   90.00
_cell.angle_beta   90.00
_cell.angle_gamma   90.00
#
_symmetry.space_group_name_H-M   'P 1'
#
loop_
_entity.id
_entity.type
_entity.pdbx_description
1 polymer ?
#
loop_
_entity_poly.entity_id
_entity_poly.type
_entity_poly.pdbx_seq_one_letter_code
_entity_poly.pdbx_strand_id
1 'polypeptide(L)'
;MSGRKKPPGPPTLTPPGESSYVVGYAKPPERTRFQKGRSGNPKGRPKGAKNKLPQLNEERMKSILLEEAYRTISVRDGERNVTVPMAQAIIRSLAVNAVKGQHRAQRLFSELLTMTERQNKALHDEWMETAITYKVEWERELARRASLGVTGPAPLPHPDHIVIDLRRGTANIVGPATKEEKAEYDMWSERKHMFEEELQELREDLAGETDEAMRAILQTEIESTNRVLEIIRKAIPD
;
A
#
# COMPACT_ATOMS: atom_id res chain seq x y z
N MET A 1 23.40 65.64 -69.72
CA MET A 1 23.51 66.22 -68.35
C MET A 1 23.84 65.08 -67.38
N SER A 2 25.06 64.57 -67.38
CA SER A 2 26.25 65.06 -66.65
C SER A 2 26.15 64.81 -65.14
N GLY A 3 26.67 63.65 -64.73
CA GLY A 3 26.78 63.24 -63.34
C GLY A 3 27.76 64.11 -62.55
N ARG A 4 27.40 64.44 -61.32
CA ARG A 4 28.29 65.08 -60.36
C ARG A 4 29.03 64.00 -59.55
N LYS A 5 30.34 63.91 -59.79
CA LYS A 5 31.30 63.12 -59.01
C LYS A 5 31.42 63.65 -57.59
N LYS A 6 31.53 62.75 -56.61
CA LYS A 6 31.78 63.02 -55.20
C LYS A 6 33.28 63.32 -54.99
N PRO A 7 33.68 64.35 -54.21
CA PRO A 7 35.09 64.64 -53.93
C PRO A 7 35.68 63.67 -52.89
N PRO A 8 37.02 63.50 -52.84
CA PRO A 8 37.68 62.41 -52.12
C PRO A 8 37.70 62.66 -50.60
N GLY A 9 37.60 61.58 -49.83
CA GLY A 9 37.78 61.62 -48.37
C GLY A 9 39.25 61.82 -47.96
N PRO A 10 39.51 62.36 -46.75
CA PRO A 10 40.86 62.55 -46.24
C PRO A 10 41.54 61.21 -45.88
N PRO A 11 42.89 61.17 -45.84
CA PRO A 11 43.66 59.94 -45.80
C PRO A 11 43.64 59.25 -44.42
N THR A 12 43.60 57.93 -44.44
CA THR A 12 43.73 57.06 -43.27
C THR A 12 45.16 57.14 -42.72
N LEU A 13 45.31 57.62 -41.50
CA LEU A 13 46.53 57.44 -40.70
C LEU A 13 46.18 56.53 -39.52
N THR A 14 46.59 55.27 -39.62
CA THR A 14 46.60 54.30 -38.52
C THR A 14 47.95 54.41 -37.80
N PRO A 15 48.01 54.40 -36.46
CA PRO A 15 49.15 53.84 -35.75
C PRO A 15 48.88 52.39 -35.32
N PRO A 16 49.93 51.58 -35.18
CA PRO A 16 49.87 50.12 -35.27
C PRO A 16 49.85 49.46 -33.89
N GLY A 17 49.05 48.41 -33.74
CA GLY A 17 49.01 47.60 -32.52
C GLY A 17 47.86 46.59 -32.53
N GLU A 18 48.08 45.49 -33.26
CA GLU A 18 47.53 44.15 -33.01
C GLU A 18 45.99 43.95 -32.97
N SER A 19 45.47 43.50 -34.12
CA SER A 19 44.20 42.79 -34.34
C SER A 19 42.89 43.51 -33.99
N SER A 20 42.62 44.66 -34.61
CA SER A 20 41.29 45.28 -34.57
C SER A 20 40.32 44.48 -35.45
N TYR A 21 39.51 43.62 -34.83
CA TYR A 21 38.36 43.01 -35.49
C TYR A 21 37.43 44.11 -36.05
N VAL A 22 37.48 44.37 -37.36
CA VAL A 22 36.70 45.44 -38.00
C VAL A 22 35.23 45.01 -38.04
N VAL A 23 34.43 45.65 -37.19
CA VAL A 23 32.97 45.50 -37.13
C VAL A 23 32.36 46.08 -38.41
N GLY A 24 31.44 45.36 -39.03
CA GLY A 24 30.80 45.75 -40.28
C GLY A 24 29.48 45.01 -40.52
N TYR A 25 28.87 45.20 -41.70
CA TYR A 25 27.64 44.50 -42.04
C TYR A 25 27.84 42.97 -41.95
N ALA A 26 26.93 42.29 -41.24
CA ALA A 26 27.01 40.86 -40.89
C ALA A 26 28.26 40.43 -40.09
N LYS A 27 29.01 41.37 -39.49
CA LYS A 27 30.20 41.12 -38.66
C LYS A 27 30.03 41.74 -37.28
N PRO A 28 29.27 41.09 -36.36
CA PRO A 28 29.01 41.64 -35.02
C PRO A 28 30.29 41.67 -34.17
N PRO A 29 30.45 42.64 -33.26
CA PRO A 29 31.61 42.72 -32.35
C PRO A 29 31.82 41.43 -31.58
N GLU A 30 33.07 41.01 -31.38
CA GLU A 30 33.37 39.73 -30.72
C GLU A 30 32.81 39.64 -29.29
N ARG A 31 32.88 40.75 -28.54
CA ARG A 31 32.36 40.85 -27.16
C ARG A 31 30.86 40.61 -26.99
N THR A 32 30.05 40.73 -28.06
CA THR A 32 28.58 40.56 -27.99
C THR A 32 28.09 39.29 -28.65
N ARG A 33 28.98 38.42 -29.15
CA ARG A 33 28.60 37.14 -29.75
C ARG A 33 28.22 36.12 -28.68
N PHE A 34 27.15 35.37 -28.91
CA PHE A 34 26.83 34.22 -28.09
C PHE A 34 27.88 33.12 -28.30
N GLN A 35 28.36 32.54 -27.20
CA GLN A 35 29.28 31.41 -27.26
C GLN A 35 28.56 30.15 -27.74
N LYS A 36 29.16 29.41 -28.68
CA LYS A 36 28.62 28.15 -29.18
C LYS A 36 28.41 27.18 -28.00
N GLY A 37 27.17 26.71 -27.83
CA GLY A 37 26.79 25.80 -26.75
C GLY A 37 26.19 26.46 -25.51
N ARG A 38 26.26 27.80 -25.38
CA ARG A 38 25.68 28.54 -24.26
C ARG A 38 24.51 29.38 -24.75
N SER A 39 23.32 29.14 -24.20
CA SER A 39 22.14 29.97 -24.47
C SER A 39 22.37 31.39 -23.97
N GLY A 40 21.96 32.39 -24.75
CA GLY A 40 22.01 33.80 -24.36
C GLY A 40 21.07 34.17 -23.21
N ASN A 41 20.09 33.31 -22.91
CA ASN A 41 19.22 33.44 -21.75
C ASN A 41 19.38 32.18 -20.87
N PRO A 42 20.22 32.23 -19.81
CA PRO A 42 20.41 31.11 -18.88
C PRO A 42 19.14 30.76 -18.08
N LYS A 43 18.23 31.73 -17.88
CA LYS A 43 16.92 31.54 -17.25
C LYS A 43 15.84 31.10 -18.25
N GLY A 44 16.19 31.02 -19.53
CA GLY A 44 15.30 30.52 -20.56
C GLY A 44 15.06 29.03 -20.42
N ARG A 45 14.01 28.52 -21.07
CA ARG A 45 13.68 27.09 -21.05
C ARG A 45 14.87 26.28 -21.63
N PRO A 46 15.41 25.29 -20.88
CA PRO A 46 16.56 24.52 -21.35
C PRO A 46 16.25 23.74 -22.62
N LYS A 47 17.23 23.70 -23.53
CA LYS A 47 17.13 23.04 -24.83
C LYS A 47 16.98 21.52 -24.60
N GLY A 48 15.82 20.96 -24.91
CA GLY A 48 15.51 19.54 -24.70
C GLY A 48 14.44 19.23 -23.65
N ALA A 49 13.86 20.24 -22.99
CA ALA A 49 12.67 20.08 -22.15
C ALA A 49 11.41 19.79 -23.01
N LYS A 50 11.38 18.65 -23.70
CA LYS A 50 10.17 18.06 -24.26
C LYS A 50 9.27 17.70 -23.08
N ASN A 51 7.96 17.91 -23.22
CA ASN A 51 6.98 17.32 -22.31
C ASN A 51 7.23 15.80 -22.36
N LYS A 52 7.96 15.25 -21.37
CA LYS A 52 8.23 13.82 -21.31
C LYS A 52 6.87 13.16 -21.19
N LEU A 53 6.46 12.42 -22.22
CA LEU A 53 5.35 11.49 -22.09
C LEU A 53 5.71 10.54 -20.94
N PRO A 54 4.77 10.28 -20.02
CA PRO A 54 5.03 9.37 -18.91
C PRO A 54 5.48 8.01 -19.43
N GLN A 55 6.27 7.31 -18.62
CA GLN A 55 6.70 5.96 -18.95
C GLN A 55 5.47 5.07 -19.14
N LEU A 56 5.59 4.04 -19.99
CA LEU A 56 4.47 3.13 -20.31
C LEU A 56 3.83 2.48 -19.06
N ASN A 57 4.53 2.47 -17.91
CA ASN A 57 4.10 1.87 -16.65
C ASN A 57 3.59 2.90 -15.62
N GLU A 58 3.59 4.19 -15.95
CA GLU A 58 3.05 5.22 -15.07
C GLU A 58 1.56 5.43 -15.39
N GLU A 59 0.69 4.75 -14.66
CA GLU A 59 -0.76 4.98 -14.69
C GLU A 59 -1.12 6.33 -14.02
N ARG A 60 -0.54 7.46 -14.50
CA ARG A 60 -0.72 8.80 -13.89
C ARG A 60 -2.19 9.19 -13.77
N MET A 61 -3.03 8.74 -14.70
CA MET A 61 -4.47 8.97 -14.61
C MET A 61 -5.09 8.23 -13.43
N LYS A 62 -4.72 6.97 -13.20
CA LYS A 62 -5.20 6.19 -12.05
C LYS A 62 -4.68 6.78 -10.75
N SER A 63 -3.42 7.20 -10.68
CA SER A 63 -2.88 7.82 -9.46
C SER A 63 -3.62 9.12 -9.13
N ILE A 64 -3.81 10.01 -10.11
CA ILE A 64 -4.57 11.26 -9.93
C ILE A 64 -6.03 10.95 -9.53
N LEU A 65 -6.66 9.95 -10.16
CA LEU A 65 -8.04 9.58 -9.86
C LEU A 65 -8.18 9.00 -8.44
N LEU A 66 -7.24 8.17 -8.00
CA LEU A 66 -7.21 7.63 -6.63
C LEU A 66 -6.93 8.75 -5.62
N GLU A 67 -5.96 9.63 -5.88
CA GLU A 67 -5.66 10.78 -5.03
C GLU A 67 -6.91 11.66 -4.83
N GLU A 68 -7.62 11.99 -5.91
CA GLU A 68 -8.83 12.81 -5.83
C GLU A 68 -10.00 12.06 -5.17
N ALA A 69 -10.15 10.76 -5.44
CA ALA A 69 -11.17 9.92 -4.83
C ALA A 69 -11.04 9.87 -3.29
N TYR A 70 -9.81 9.81 -2.78
CA TYR A 70 -9.51 9.75 -1.35
C TYR A 70 -9.33 11.11 -0.68
N ARG A 71 -9.24 12.20 -1.45
CA ARG A 71 -9.25 13.56 -0.90
C ARG A 71 -10.55 13.82 -0.15
N THR A 72 -10.44 14.39 1.05
CA THR A 72 -11.61 14.70 1.87
C THR A 72 -12.26 16.02 1.45
N ILE A 73 -13.60 16.04 1.50
CA ILE A 73 -14.41 17.22 1.27
C ILE A 73 -15.48 17.34 2.36
N SER A 74 -15.92 18.56 2.65
CA SER A 74 -17.04 18.81 3.55
C SER A 74 -18.34 18.77 2.78
N VAL A 75 -19.27 17.91 3.20
CA VAL A 75 -20.58 17.73 2.56
C VAL A 75 -21.68 17.88 3.60
N ARG A 76 -22.79 18.50 3.21
CA ARG A 76 -23.98 18.61 4.06
C ARG A 76 -24.76 17.29 4.02
N ASP A 77 -24.89 16.65 5.17
CA ASP A 77 -25.66 15.42 5.38
C ASP A 77 -26.85 15.76 6.29
N GLY A 78 -27.98 16.11 5.66
CA GLY A 78 -29.15 16.65 6.34
C GLY A 78 -28.87 17.97 7.07
N GLU A 79 -28.91 17.93 8.40
CA GLU A 79 -28.67 19.09 9.28
C GLU A 79 -27.21 19.27 9.70
N ARG A 80 -26.34 18.27 9.46
CA ARG A 80 -24.93 18.30 9.89
C ARG A 80 -23.99 18.35 8.69
N ASN A 81 -22.83 18.98 8.86
CA ASN A 81 -21.74 18.91 7.89
C ASN A 81 -20.78 17.78 8.31
N VAL A 82 -20.46 16.89 7.36
CA VAL A 82 -19.57 15.75 7.59
C VAL A 82 -18.42 15.83 6.59
N THR A 83 -17.20 15.62 7.08
CA THR A 83 -16.00 15.52 6.24
C THR A 83 -15.79 14.05 5.86
N VAL A 84 -15.85 13.74 4.56
CA VAL A 84 -15.69 12.37 4.03
C VAL A 84 -14.85 12.40 2.75
N PRO A 85 -14.22 11.28 2.34
CA PRO A 85 -13.59 11.15 1.02
C PRO A 85 -14.56 11.48 -0.11
N MET A 86 -14.06 12.10 -1.18
CA MET A 86 -14.88 12.52 -2.32
C MET A 86 -15.63 11.36 -2.96
N ALA A 87 -14.97 10.20 -3.16
CA ALA A 87 -15.63 9.02 -3.71
C ALA A 87 -16.80 8.57 -2.84
N GLN A 88 -16.65 8.57 -1.52
CA GLN A 88 -17.73 8.21 -0.60
C GLN A 88 -18.89 9.21 -0.68
N ALA A 89 -18.60 10.51 -0.75
CA ALA A 89 -19.62 11.55 -0.93
C ALA A 89 -20.43 11.37 -2.23
N ILE A 90 -19.75 11.07 -3.34
CA ILE A 90 -20.39 10.84 -4.65
C ILE A 90 -21.32 9.63 -4.58
N ILE A 91 -20.87 8.51 -4.01
CA ILE A 91 -21.69 7.30 -3.86
C ILE A 91 -22.91 7.56 -2.96
N ARG A 92 -22.75 8.28 -1.84
CA ARG A 92 -23.88 8.67 -0.98
C ARG A 92 -24.91 9.52 -1.73
N SER A 93 -24.45 10.55 -2.44
CA SER A 93 -25.33 11.42 -3.23
C SER A 93 -26.05 10.65 -4.34
N LEU A 94 -25.33 9.75 -5.03
CA LEU A 94 -25.89 8.85 -6.03
C LEU A 94 -27.00 7.97 -5.43
N ALA A 95 -26.75 7.36 -4.27
CA ALA A 95 -27.73 6.53 -3.57
C ALA A 95 -28.98 7.34 -3.17
N VAL A 96 -28.81 8.54 -2.59
CA VAL A 96 -29.93 9.42 -2.22
C VAL A 96 -30.77 9.80 -3.45
N ASN A 97 -30.12 10.11 -4.58
CA ASN A 97 -30.83 10.45 -5.82
C ASN A 97 -31.54 9.23 -6.42
N ALA A 98 -30.95 8.02 -6.32
CA ALA A 98 -31.59 6.78 -6.73
C ALA A 98 -32.85 6.49 -5.89
N VAL A 99 -32.79 6.67 -4.57
CA VAL A 99 -33.93 6.54 -3.64
C VAL A 99 -35.03 7.55 -3.98
N LYS A 100 -34.66 8.78 -4.37
CA LYS A 100 -35.61 9.82 -4.82
C LYS A 100 -36.26 9.57 -6.18
N GLY A 101 -35.97 8.43 -6.83
CA GLY A 101 -36.62 8.04 -8.09
C GLY A 101 -35.94 8.54 -9.36
N GLN A 102 -34.73 9.10 -9.27
CA GLN A 102 -34.00 9.50 -10.48
C GLN A 102 -33.52 8.26 -11.24
N HIS A 103 -34.18 7.92 -12.35
CA HIS A 103 -33.90 6.70 -13.12
C HIS A 103 -32.43 6.54 -13.54
N ARG A 104 -31.76 7.63 -13.93
CA ARG A 104 -30.33 7.56 -14.28
C ARG A 104 -29.45 7.20 -13.09
N ALA A 105 -29.78 7.71 -11.91
CA ALA A 105 -29.07 7.39 -10.67
C ALA A 105 -29.37 5.95 -10.22
N GLN A 106 -30.63 5.50 -10.33
CA GLN A 106 -31.02 4.11 -10.05
C GLN A 106 -30.24 3.13 -10.93
N ARG A 107 -30.20 3.38 -12.25
CA ARG A 107 -29.45 2.54 -13.19
C ARG A 107 -27.96 2.50 -12.85
N LEU A 108 -27.33 3.66 -12.69
CA LEU A 108 -25.89 3.72 -12.38
C LEU A 108 -25.58 3.04 -11.04
N PHE A 109 -26.41 3.23 -10.02
CA PHE A 109 -26.24 2.58 -8.72
C PHE A 109 -26.37 1.05 -8.81
N SER A 110 -27.40 0.55 -9.51
CA SER A 110 -27.57 -0.89 -9.74
C SER A 110 -26.43 -1.51 -10.55
N GLU A 111 -25.91 -0.80 -11.56
CA GLU A 111 -24.75 -1.24 -12.35
C GLU A 111 -23.48 -1.33 -11.48
N LEU A 112 -23.20 -0.30 -10.67
CA LEU A 112 -22.08 -0.30 -9.73
C LEU A 112 -22.21 -1.44 -8.70
N LEU A 113 -23.40 -1.62 -8.12
CA LEU A 113 -23.66 -2.69 -7.16
C LEU A 113 -23.42 -4.07 -7.78
N THR A 114 -24.00 -4.33 -8.96
CA THR A 114 -23.83 -5.60 -9.67
C THR A 114 -22.36 -5.86 -10.01
N MET A 115 -21.63 -4.82 -10.43
CA MET A 115 -20.21 -4.93 -10.73
C MET A 115 -19.40 -5.28 -9.47
N THR A 116 -19.64 -4.59 -8.35
CA THR A 116 -18.97 -4.86 -7.08
C THR A 116 -19.32 -6.24 -6.53
N GLU A 117 -20.57 -6.66 -6.59
CA GLU A 117 -21.00 -8.00 -6.17
C GLU A 117 -20.34 -9.09 -7.02
N ARG A 118 -20.28 -8.92 -8.35
CA ARG A 118 -19.59 -9.86 -9.24
C ARG A 118 -18.09 -9.91 -8.97
N GLN A 119 -17.45 -8.77 -8.74
CA GLN A 119 -16.02 -8.72 -8.43
C GLN A 119 -15.73 -9.38 -7.09
N ASN A 120 -16.53 -9.09 -6.06
CA ASN A 120 -16.40 -9.73 -4.75
C ASN A 120 -16.65 -11.24 -4.84
N LYS A 121 -17.67 -11.66 -5.59
CA LYS A 121 -17.95 -13.07 -5.82
C LYS A 121 -16.80 -13.76 -6.55
N ALA A 122 -16.24 -13.15 -7.60
CA ALA A 122 -15.12 -13.74 -8.34
C ALA A 122 -13.88 -13.93 -7.44
N LEU A 123 -13.51 -12.91 -6.65
CA LEU A 123 -12.41 -13.02 -5.68
C LEU A 123 -12.68 -14.09 -4.63
N HIS A 124 -13.93 -14.21 -4.19
CA HIS A 124 -14.35 -15.19 -3.20
C HIS A 124 -14.35 -16.62 -3.76
N ASP A 125 -14.83 -16.81 -4.99
CA ASP A 125 -14.82 -18.08 -5.69
C ASP A 125 -13.37 -18.53 -5.95
N GLU A 126 -12.49 -17.62 -6.39
CA GLU A 126 -11.05 -17.87 -6.59
C GLU A 126 -10.35 -18.25 -5.29
N TRP A 127 -10.63 -17.52 -4.20
CA TRP A 127 -10.11 -17.84 -2.88
C TRP A 127 -10.58 -19.21 -2.38
N MET A 128 -11.88 -19.51 -2.55
CA MET A 128 -12.46 -20.79 -2.15
C MET A 128 -11.82 -21.96 -2.92
N GLU A 129 -11.70 -21.84 -4.24
CA GLU A 129 -11.06 -22.85 -5.08
C GLU A 129 -9.61 -23.09 -4.65
N THR A 130 -8.86 -22.02 -4.41
CA THR A 130 -7.47 -22.08 -3.95
C THR A 130 -7.36 -22.78 -2.59
N ALA A 131 -8.23 -22.42 -1.63
CA ALA A 131 -8.22 -22.99 -0.29
C ALA A 131 -8.61 -24.49 -0.29
N ILE A 132 -9.64 -24.87 -1.05
CA ILE A 132 -10.04 -26.28 -1.23
C ILE A 132 -8.89 -27.08 -1.83
N THR A 133 -8.32 -26.58 -2.93
CA THR A 133 -7.24 -27.27 -3.64
C THR A 133 -6.04 -27.47 -2.73
N TYR A 134 -5.58 -26.41 -2.07
CA TYR A 134 -4.46 -26.47 -1.13
C TYR A 134 -4.72 -27.49 -0.01
N LYS A 135 -5.91 -27.46 0.61
CA LYS A 135 -6.27 -28.36 1.71
C LYS A 135 -6.24 -29.82 1.26
N VAL A 136 -6.90 -30.14 0.16
CA VAL A 136 -6.98 -31.51 -0.39
C VAL A 136 -5.62 -32.03 -0.83
N GLU A 137 -4.80 -31.20 -1.48
CA GLU A 137 -3.47 -31.59 -1.93
C GLU A 137 -2.54 -31.90 -0.75
N TRP A 138 -2.54 -31.05 0.28
CA TRP A 138 -1.71 -31.27 1.46
C TRP A 138 -2.20 -32.43 2.32
N GLU A 139 -3.51 -32.62 2.51
CA GLU A 139 -4.05 -33.80 3.19
C GLU A 139 -3.59 -35.10 2.51
N ARG A 140 -3.64 -35.15 1.18
CA ARG A 140 -3.15 -36.29 0.40
C ARG A 140 -1.65 -36.51 0.57
N GLU A 141 -0.86 -35.43 0.52
CA GLU A 141 0.59 -35.50 0.68
C GLU A 141 1.00 -35.94 2.10
N LEU A 142 0.33 -35.42 3.14
CA LEU A 142 0.57 -35.83 4.53
C LEU A 142 0.16 -37.28 4.77
N ALA A 143 -0.97 -37.73 4.23
CA ALA A 143 -1.37 -39.14 4.27
C ALA A 143 -0.35 -40.05 3.56
N ARG A 144 0.16 -39.61 2.40
CA ARG A 144 1.23 -40.32 1.68
C ARG A 144 2.49 -40.43 2.52
N ARG A 145 2.95 -39.33 3.11
CA ARG A 145 4.13 -39.31 4.00
C ARG A 145 3.97 -40.25 5.19
N ALA A 146 2.81 -40.22 5.84
CA ALA A 146 2.48 -41.11 6.95
C ALA A 146 2.54 -42.58 6.54
N SER A 147 1.98 -42.94 5.37
CA SER A 147 1.99 -44.32 4.88
C SER A 147 3.38 -44.85 4.50
N LEU A 148 4.28 -43.96 4.06
CA LEU A 148 5.63 -44.31 3.63
C LEU A 148 6.68 -44.12 4.73
N GLY A 149 6.31 -43.59 5.90
CA GLY A 149 7.23 -43.26 6.98
C GLY A 149 8.24 -42.17 6.64
N VAL A 150 7.92 -41.30 5.68
CA VAL A 150 8.81 -40.21 5.24
C VAL A 150 8.53 -38.97 6.07
N THR A 151 9.55 -38.44 6.74
CA THR A 151 9.46 -37.16 7.47
C THR A 151 9.84 -35.99 6.57
N GLY A 152 9.18 -34.85 6.77
CA GLY A 152 9.43 -33.63 6.01
C GLY A 152 8.84 -32.41 6.71
N PRO A 153 9.16 -31.19 6.26
CA PRO A 153 8.62 -29.98 6.88
C PRO A 153 7.10 -29.95 6.74
N ALA A 154 6.43 -29.54 7.81
CA ALA A 154 5.00 -29.32 7.81
C ALA A 154 4.66 -28.12 6.90
N PRO A 155 3.57 -28.19 6.13
CA PRO A 155 3.12 -27.07 5.31
C PRO A 155 2.67 -25.89 6.15
N LEU A 156 2.80 -24.70 5.58
CA LEU A 156 2.25 -23.46 6.13
C LEU A 156 1.39 -22.77 5.06
N PRO A 157 0.11 -22.47 5.36
CA PRO A 157 -0.65 -22.94 6.53
C PRO A 157 -0.82 -24.48 6.58
N HIS A 158 -1.02 -25.06 7.76
CA HIS A 158 -1.39 -26.48 7.85
C HIS A 158 -2.82 -26.67 7.28
N PRO A 159 -3.13 -27.78 6.57
CA PRO A 159 -4.48 -28.01 6.04
C PRO A 159 -5.59 -27.95 7.11
N ASP A 160 -5.30 -28.36 8.35
CA ASP A 160 -6.27 -28.28 9.46
C ASP A 160 -6.58 -26.84 9.87
N HIS A 161 -5.69 -25.89 9.60
CA HIS A 161 -5.92 -24.47 9.85
C HIS A 161 -6.83 -23.83 8.80
N ILE A 162 -7.18 -24.54 7.72
CA ILE A 162 -8.08 -24.05 6.68
C ILE A 162 -9.49 -24.57 6.96
N VAL A 163 -10.36 -23.68 7.45
CA VAL A 163 -11.76 -23.98 7.78
C VAL A 163 -12.64 -23.56 6.62
N ILE A 164 -13.32 -24.54 6.01
CA ILE A 164 -14.19 -24.37 4.86
C ILE A 164 -15.64 -24.62 5.29
N ASP A 165 -16.46 -23.58 5.24
CA ASP A 165 -17.90 -23.66 5.48
C ASP A 165 -18.63 -23.65 4.13
N LEU A 166 -18.99 -24.84 3.65
CA LEU A 166 -19.70 -25.02 2.37
C LEU A 166 -21.13 -24.45 2.38
N ARG A 167 -21.75 -24.29 3.56
CA ARG A 167 -23.10 -23.73 3.67
C ARG A 167 -23.07 -22.22 3.51
N ARG A 168 -22.07 -21.57 4.13
CA ARG A 168 -21.87 -20.12 4.01
C ARG A 168 -21.04 -19.73 2.80
N GLY A 169 -20.37 -20.69 2.18
CA GLY A 169 -19.45 -20.47 1.07
C GLY A 169 -18.13 -19.84 1.51
N THR A 170 -17.71 -19.89 2.78
CA THR A 170 -16.50 -19.16 3.25
C THR A 170 -15.32 -20.09 3.52
N ALA A 171 -14.11 -19.66 3.18
CA ALA A 171 -12.86 -20.31 3.57
C ALA A 171 -12.02 -19.35 4.43
N ASN A 172 -11.61 -19.78 5.62
CA ASN A 172 -10.83 -18.96 6.55
C ASN A 172 -9.60 -19.72 7.05
N ILE A 173 -8.50 -19.00 7.29
CA ILE A 173 -7.32 -19.55 7.97
C ILE A 173 -7.43 -19.19 9.45
N VAL A 174 -7.41 -20.19 10.34
CA VAL A 174 -7.54 -20.01 11.81
C VAL A 174 -6.22 -20.20 12.56
N GLY A 175 -5.13 -20.53 11.87
CA GLY A 175 -3.80 -20.74 12.46
C GLY A 175 -2.70 -20.02 11.67
N PRO A 176 -1.42 -20.24 12.01
CA PRO A 176 -0.32 -19.57 11.34
C PRO A 176 -0.27 -19.92 9.86
N ALA A 177 -0.19 -18.88 9.02
CA ALA A 177 -0.08 -18.99 7.56
C ALA A 177 1.36 -18.74 7.08
N THR A 178 2.13 -17.94 7.83
CA THR A 178 3.52 -17.61 7.52
C THR A 178 4.51 -18.28 8.49
N LYS A 179 5.80 -18.25 8.15
CA LYS A 179 6.85 -18.80 9.03
C LYS A 179 7.02 -17.94 10.27
N GLU A 180 6.89 -16.64 10.10
CA GLU A 180 6.97 -15.63 11.15
C GLU A 180 5.81 -15.81 12.13
N GLU A 181 4.57 -15.90 11.63
CA GLU A 181 3.40 -16.19 12.46
C GLU A 181 3.52 -17.55 13.17
N LYS A 182 4.08 -18.56 12.50
CA LYS A 182 4.32 -19.86 13.14
C LYS A 182 5.30 -19.74 14.30
N ALA A 183 6.41 -19.02 14.12
CA ALA A 183 7.41 -18.86 15.18
C ALA A 183 6.83 -18.10 16.39
N GLU A 184 6.02 -17.07 16.14
CA GLU A 184 5.27 -16.38 17.20
C GLU A 184 4.28 -17.34 17.87
N TYR A 185 3.52 -18.10 17.08
CA TYR A 185 2.55 -19.07 17.59
C TYR A 185 3.20 -20.11 18.49
N ASP A 186 4.30 -20.71 18.04
CA ASP A 186 5.07 -21.73 18.77
C ASP A 186 5.61 -21.16 20.10
N MET A 187 6.19 -19.94 20.07
CA MET A 187 6.67 -19.26 21.28
C MET A 187 5.55 -19.02 22.30
N TRP A 188 4.41 -18.51 21.85
CA TRP A 188 3.27 -18.25 22.72
C TRP A 188 2.63 -19.55 23.24
N SER A 189 2.61 -20.61 22.44
CA SER A 189 2.13 -21.94 22.82
C SER A 189 3.04 -22.57 23.90
N GLU A 190 4.35 -22.49 23.74
CA GLU A 190 5.32 -22.93 24.76
C GLU A 190 5.14 -22.15 26.06
N ARG A 191 5.00 -20.82 25.95
CA ARG A 191 4.79 -19.96 27.12
C ARG A 191 3.47 -20.26 27.82
N LYS A 192 2.40 -20.54 27.06
CA LYS A 192 1.10 -20.97 27.61
C LYS A 192 1.27 -22.24 28.43
N HIS A 193 1.94 -23.26 27.85
CA HIS A 193 2.16 -24.54 28.51
C HIS A 193 2.94 -24.38 29.82
N MET A 194 4.03 -23.61 29.81
CA MET A 194 4.80 -23.33 31.04
C MET A 194 3.96 -22.69 32.14
N PHE A 195 3.12 -21.69 31.81
CA PHE A 195 2.25 -21.06 32.80
C PHE A 195 1.09 -21.96 33.24
N GLU A 196 0.61 -22.87 32.39
CA GLU A 196 -0.39 -23.86 32.77
C GLU A 196 0.18 -24.90 33.76
N GLU A 197 1.43 -25.32 33.56
CA GLU A 197 2.17 -26.17 34.49
C GLU A 197 2.43 -25.44 35.82
N GLU A 198 2.98 -24.22 35.79
CA GLU A 198 3.22 -23.40 36.99
C GLU A 198 1.92 -23.18 37.78
N LEU A 199 0.81 -22.89 37.09
CA LEU A 199 -0.48 -22.71 37.72
C LEU A 199 -1.02 -24.01 38.35
N GLN A 200 -0.70 -25.17 37.77
CA GLN A 200 -1.03 -26.45 38.39
C GLN A 200 -0.21 -26.68 39.66
N GLU A 201 1.10 -26.46 39.61
CA GLU A 201 1.99 -26.59 40.77
C GLU A 201 1.57 -25.66 41.92
N LEU A 202 1.33 -24.37 41.63
CA LEU A 202 0.87 -23.40 42.63
C LEU A 202 -0.46 -23.81 43.28
N ARG A 203 -1.35 -24.47 42.54
CA ARG A 203 -2.62 -24.99 43.07
C ARG A 203 -2.42 -26.20 43.96
N GLU A 204 -1.49 -27.08 43.61
CA GLU A 204 -1.11 -28.24 44.43
C GLU A 204 -0.46 -27.77 45.74
N ASP A 205 0.45 -26.80 45.68
CA ASP A 205 1.09 -26.19 46.86
C ASP A 205 0.06 -25.50 47.77
N LEU A 206 -0.88 -24.72 47.21
CA LEU A 206 -1.95 -24.09 47.98
C LEU A 206 -2.87 -25.11 48.68
N ALA A 207 -3.05 -26.29 48.10
CA ALA A 207 -3.84 -27.37 48.67
C ALA A 207 -3.10 -28.07 49.83
N GLY A 208 -1.77 -28.18 49.76
CA GLY A 208 -0.92 -28.75 50.80
C GLY A 208 -0.56 -27.78 51.95
N GLU A 209 -0.64 -26.47 51.72
CA GLU A 209 -0.22 -25.45 52.67
C GLU A 209 -1.29 -25.16 53.74
N THR A 210 -0.83 -25.03 54.99
CA THR A 210 -1.66 -24.79 56.18
C THR A 210 -1.45 -23.40 56.78
N ASP A 211 -0.31 -22.75 56.53
CA ASP A 211 -0.04 -21.38 57.01
C ASP A 211 -0.82 -20.31 56.22
N GLU A 212 -1.58 -19.48 56.92
CA GLU A 212 -2.44 -18.46 56.30
C GLU A 212 -1.64 -17.40 55.53
N ALA A 213 -0.46 -17.02 56.01
CA ALA A 213 0.37 -16.03 55.35
C ALA A 213 0.93 -16.57 54.02
N MET A 214 1.41 -17.81 54.02
CA MET A 214 1.89 -18.49 52.80
C MET A 214 0.74 -18.74 51.81
N ARG A 215 -0.45 -19.13 52.27
CA ARG A 215 -1.62 -19.29 51.40
C ARG A 215 -2.02 -18.00 50.70
N ALA A 216 -1.94 -16.85 51.38
CA ALA A 216 -2.25 -15.56 50.78
C ALA A 216 -1.23 -15.18 49.67
N ILE A 217 0.04 -15.55 49.85
CA ILE A 217 1.09 -15.36 48.83
C ILE A 217 0.79 -16.23 47.60
N LEU A 218 0.56 -17.54 47.81
CA LEU A 218 0.24 -18.48 46.73
C LEU A 218 -1.03 -18.08 45.96
N GLN A 219 -2.06 -17.59 46.65
CA GLN A 219 -3.26 -17.05 45.99
C GLN A 219 -2.95 -15.85 45.09
N THR A 220 -2.07 -14.95 45.54
CA THR A 220 -1.65 -13.78 44.77
C THR A 220 -0.86 -14.20 43.52
N GLU A 221 -0.01 -15.22 43.63
CA GLU A 221 0.73 -15.78 42.50
C GLU A 221 -0.19 -16.52 41.51
N ILE A 222 -1.16 -17.28 41.99
CA ILE A 222 -2.18 -17.88 41.12
C ILE A 222 -2.96 -16.81 40.35
N GLU A 223 -3.32 -15.70 41.00
CA GLU A 223 -4.00 -14.59 40.34
C GLU A 223 -3.12 -13.92 39.27
N SER A 224 -1.83 -13.68 39.55
CA SER A 224 -0.92 -13.10 38.56
C SER A 224 -0.71 -14.04 37.37
N THR A 225 -0.51 -15.34 37.60
CA THR A 225 -0.35 -16.35 36.55
C THR A 225 -1.61 -16.48 35.70
N ASN A 226 -2.81 -16.46 36.31
CA ASN A 226 -4.07 -16.42 35.56
C ASN A 226 -4.19 -15.17 34.66
N ARG A 227 -3.79 -13.98 35.15
CA ARG A 227 -3.82 -12.76 34.32
C ARG A 227 -2.90 -12.88 33.10
N VAL A 228 -1.73 -13.48 33.27
CA VAL A 228 -0.81 -13.72 32.15
C VAL A 228 -1.39 -14.73 31.17
N LEU A 229 -1.98 -15.84 31.64
CA LEU A 229 -2.67 -16.80 30.79
C LEU A 229 -3.86 -16.18 30.03
N GLU A 230 -4.62 -15.26 30.62
CA GLU A 230 -5.68 -14.54 29.90
C GLU A 230 -5.13 -13.68 28.76
N ILE A 231 -3.96 -13.04 28.95
CA ILE A 231 -3.30 -12.28 27.89
C ILE A 231 -2.87 -13.23 26.77
N ILE A 232 -2.32 -14.39 27.11
CA ILE A 232 -1.87 -15.39 26.12
C ILE A 232 -3.06 -15.99 25.36
N ARG A 233 -4.17 -16.34 26.03
CA ARG A 233 -5.40 -16.84 25.40
C ARG A 233 -6.06 -15.84 24.44
N LYS A 234 -5.84 -14.54 24.65
CA LYS A 234 -6.27 -13.50 23.68
C LYS A 234 -5.39 -13.47 22.44
N ALA A 235 -4.11 -13.83 22.56
CA ALA A 235 -3.17 -13.89 21.44
C ALA A 235 -3.32 -15.20 20.65
N ILE A 236 -3.54 -16.33 21.34
CA ILE A 236 -3.79 -17.65 20.76
C ILE A 236 -5.04 -18.25 21.41
N PRO A 237 -6.19 -18.17 20.74
CA PRO A 237 -7.40 -18.87 21.15
C PRO A 237 -7.18 -20.39 21.14
N ASP A 238 -7.93 -21.10 22.00
CA ASP A 238 -7.94 -22.57 22.06
C ASP A 238 -8.44 -23.23 20.76
#